data_AF-A0AAU2BT47-F1
#
_entry.id   AF-A0AAU2BT47-F1
#
_cell.length_a   1.000
_cell.length_b   1.000
_cell.length_c   1.000
_cell.angle_alpha   90.00
_cell.angle_beta   90.00
_cell.angle_gamma   90.00
#
_symmetry.space_group_name_H-M   'P 1'
#
loop_
_entity.id
_entity.type
_entity.pdbx_description
1 polymer ?
#
loop_
_entity_poly.entity_id
_entity_poly.type
_entity_poly.pdbx_seq_one_letter_code
_entity_poly.pdbx_strand_id
1 'polypeptide(L)'
;MPQLMLRQARVEDARSLSDVVIDGGRVRAVGDASGQDADEVIDCAGRVVLPGFVEPHLHLDKALLDGVRSNPDGTLAGAIAVTGELKSAFTHEDVLARARRVLEAAVLNGTTVIRAHPDVDPIAGLLGVEVLLRLRAEYAGMVDLQIVAFPQEGILRSPGTEKLLIAALAAGADVVGGCTYNEATLDDCRRHVELVLDLAAQHGVPADLHADFADDASDPRYALAEFIAGQTARRGLGGRVALGHMTSLGGREPADRARAMAALADAGVAVVPLPATDLHLGGRRDTRAVRRGVAPVRELWDHGVLAACSSNNIRNAFTPFGRADPLDTALLLAQTGHLSGSDDLHRVLRMVTHDAARVVGVADDYGVRPGARADLVVLDTRVYDDIVLDRPERAHVVKAGKVVARTVRTSELLVH
;
A
#
# COMPACT_ATOMS: atom_id res chain seq x y z
N MET A 1 14.79 1.98 -26.80
CA MET A 1 15.29 1.18 -25.66
C MET A 1 15.72 -0.16 -26.21
N PRO A 2 16.80 -0.77 -25.70
CA PRO A 2 17.16 -2.13 -26.09
C PRO A 2 16.01 -3.08 -25.74
N GLN A 3 15.80 -4.09 -26.57
CA GLN A 3 14.86 -5.17 -26.29
C GLN A 3 15.44 -6.06 -25.18
N LEU A 4 14.62 -6.38 -24.18
CA LEU A 4 14.97 -7.26 -23.08
C LEU A 4 14.17 -8.56 -23.19
N MET A 5 14.79 -9.70 -22.95
CA MET A 5 14.11 -10.98 -22.84
C MET A 5 14.38 -11.64 -21.48
N LEU A 6 13.33 -11.99 -20.76
CA LEU A 6 13.41 -12.88 -19.60
C LEU A 6 13.18 -14.31 -20.07
N ARG A 7 14.24 -15.10 -20.19
CA ARG A 7 14.20 -16.44 -20.76
C ARG A 7 13.91 -17.49 -19.70
N GLN A 8 13.15 -18.54 -20.04
CA GLN A 8 12.83 -19.65 -19.11
C GLN A 8 12.21 -19.18 -17.79
N ALA A 9 11.34 -18.17 -17.86
CA ALA A 9 10.58 -17.64 -16.73
C ALA A 9 9.45 -18.59 -16.33
N ARG A 10 9.25 -18.75 -15.03
CA ARG A 10 8.04 -19.35 -14.47
C ARG A 10 7.03 -18.27 -14.14
N VAL A 11 5.87 -18.26 -14.79
CA VAL A 11 4.81 -17.28 -14.51
C VAL A 11 3.79 -17.84 -13.51
N GLU A 12 3.55 -19.16 -13.55
CA GLU A 12 2.71 -19.94 -12.62
C GLU A 12 3.26 -21.37 -12.54
N ASP A 13 3.04 -22.12 -11.45
CA ASP A 13 3.57 -23.48 -11.28
C ASP A 13 2.97 -24.49 -12.27
N ALA A 14 1.66 -24.38 -12.55
CA ALA A 14 0.93 -25.28 -13.44
C ALA A 14 1.24 -25.08 -14.94
N ARG A 15 2.03 -24.05 -15.31
CA ARG A 15 2.37 -23.73 -16.69
C ARG A 15 3.79 -24.19 -17.04
N SER A 16 4.02 -24.47 -18.31
CA SER A 16 5.38 -24.63 -18.83
C SER A 16 6.17 -23.33 -18.69
N LEU A 17 7.49 -23.45 -18.57
CA LEU A 17 8.37 -22.29 -18.63
C LEU A 17 8.15 -21.52 -19.93
N SER A 18 8.23 -20.19 -19.82
CA SER A 18 7.95 -19.26 -20.91
C SER A 18 9.05 -18.23 -21.01
N ASP A 19 9.24 -17.67 -22.19
CA ASP A 19 10.04 -16.47 -22.37
C ASP A 19 9.12 -15.24 -22.31
N VAL A 20 9.59 -14.15 -21.70
CA VAL A 20 8.89 -12.85 -21.65
C VAL A 20 9.69 -11.86 -22.47
N VAL A 21 9.15 -11.48 -23.63
CA VAL A 21 9.80 -10.53 -24.56
C VAL A 21 9.32 -9.12 -24.23
N ILE A 22 10.26 -8.22 -24.00
CA ILE A 22 10.01 -6.84 -23.59
C ILE A 22 10.58 -5.89 -24.64
N ASP A 23 9.73 -5.01 -25.17
CA ASP A 23 10.11 -4.03 -26.17
C ASP A 23 9.39 -2.70 -25.88
N GLY A 24 10.09 -1.58 -26.07
CA GLY A 24 9.53 -0.25 -25.81
C GLY A 24 8.98 -0.04 -24.39
N GLY A 25 9.47 -0.79 -23.40
CA GLY A 25 8.99 -0.73 -22.02
C GLY A 25 7.67 -1.46 -21.75
N ARG A 26 7.20 -2.27 -22.69
CA ARG A 26 6.00 -3.11 -22.56
C ARG A 26 6.32 -4.58 -22.80
N VAL A 27 5.52 -5.45 -22.21
CA VAL A 27 5.55 -6.89 -22.51
C VAL A 27 4.96 -7.08 -23.90
N ARG A 28 5.79 -7.52 -24.86
CA ARG A 28 5.37 -7.78 -26.24
C ARG A 28 4.76 -9.17 -26.38
N ALA A 29 5.37 -10.18 -25.78
CA ALA A 29 4.94 -11.57 -25.86
C ALA A 29 5.29 -12.35 -24.59
N VAL A 30 4.49 -13.38 -24.29
CA VAL A 30 4.74 -14.37 -23.23
C VAL A 30 4.49 -15.75 -23.82
N GLY A 31 5.48 -16.64 -23.76
CA GLY A 31 5.38 -17.99 -24.31
C GLY A 31 6.70 -18.48 -24.90
N ASP A 32 6.65 -19.42 -25.84
CA ASP A 32 7.86 -19.87 -26.54
C ASP A 32 8.37 -18.76 -27.48
N ALA A 33 9.58 -18.25 -27.22
CA ALA A 33 10.27 -17.32 -28.08
C ALA A 33 11.56 -17.92 -28.66
N SER A 34 11.66 -19.26 -28.75
CA SER A 34 12.80 -19.94 -29.33
C SER A 34 13.07 -19.45 -30.76
N GLY A 35 14.25 -18.85 -30.97
CA GLY A 35 14.67 -18.26 -32.24
C GLY A 35 14.45 -16.75 -32.37
N GLN A 36 13.93 -16.08 -31.33
CA GLN A 36 13.99 -14.62 -31.23
C GLN A 36 15.28 -14.20 -30.52
N ASP A 37 16.03 -13.29 -31.14
CA ASP A 37 17.15 -12.60 -30.50
C ASP A 37 16.65 -11.32 -29.83
N ALA A 38 17.22 -10.99 -28.67
CA ALA A 38 17.02 -9.73 -27.97
C ALA A 38 18.38 -9.08 -27.67
N ASP A 39 18.40 -7.76 -27.53
CA ASP A 39 19.63 -7.02 -27.22
C ASP A 39 20.20 -7.41 -25.84
N GLU A 40 19.31 -7.66 -24.87
CA GLU A 40 19.65 -8.14 -23.54
C GLU A 40 18.81 -9.38 -23.20
N VAL A 41 19.47 -10.41 -22.66
CA VAL A 41 18.82 -11.66 -22.25
C VAL A 41 19.16 -11.96 -20.78
N ILE A 42 18.13 -12.07 -19.96
CA ILE A 42 18.23 -12.56 -18.58
C ILE A 42 17.70 -13.99 -18.55
N ASP A 43 18.60 -14.96 -18.34
CA ASP A 43 18.19 -16.33 -18.09
C ASP A 43 17.61 -16.45 -16.67
N CYS A 44 16.30 -16.68 -16.60
CA CYS A 44 15.61 -16.90 -15.33
C CYS A 44 15.89 -18.30 -14.79
N ALA A 45 16.32 -19.26 -15.60
CA ALA A 45 16.63 -20.64 -15.18
C ALA A 45 15.48 -21.28 -14.35
N GLY A 46 14.25 -21.07 -14.80
CA GLY A 46 13.02 -21.54 -14.15
C GLY A 46 12.56 -20.69 -12.96
N ARG A 47 13.20 -19.55 -12.69
CA ARG A 47 12.80 -18.63 -11.62
C ARG A 47 11.47 -17.97 -11.91
N VAL A 48 10.75 -17.65 -10.83
CA VAL A 48 9.45 -17.00 -10.90
C VAL A 48 9.58 -15.56 -11.38
N VAL A 49 8.69 -15.16 -12.30
CA VAL A 49 8.49 -13.78 -12.73
C VAL A 49 7.08 -13.33 -12.38
N LEU A 50 7.00 -12.27 -11.57
CA LEU A 50 5.76 -11.59 -11.20
C LEU A 50 5.70 -10.20 -11.85
N PRO A 51 4.51 -9.58 -11.95
CA PRO A 51 4.49 -8.13 -12.06
C PRO A 51 5.08 -7.51 -10.79
N GLY A 52 5.64 -6.30 -10.90
CA GLY A 52 6.26 -5.62 -9.76
C GLY A 52 5.27 -5.33 -8.65
N PHE A 53 5.70 -5.44 -7.40
CA PHE A 53 4.82 -5.24 -6.24
C PHE A 53 4.28 -3.81 -6.18
N VAL A 54 3.16 -3.66 -5.48
CA VAL A 54 2.49 -2.38 -5.24
C VAL A 54 2.36 -2.16 -3.73
N GLU A 55 2.81 -1.00 -3.26
CA GLU A 55 2.56 -0.51 -1.89
C GLU A 55 1.43 0.53 -1.96
N PRO A 56 0.16 0.14 -1.75
CA PRO A 56 -0.97 1.05 -1.93
C PRO A 56 -1.16 2.07 -0.81
N HIS A 57 -0.42 1.97 0.30
CA HIS A 57 -0.59 2.84 1.46
C HIS A 57 0.69 2.94 2.29
N LEU A 58 1.53 3.95 2.04
CA LEU A 58 2.84 4.12 2.69
C LEU A 58 3.06 5.55 3.23
N HIS A 59 3.70 5.68 4.39
CA HIS A 59 4.04 6.99 4.99
C HIS A 59 5.55 7.23 4.91
N LEU A 60 6.00 7.90 3.84
CA LEU A 60 7.43 8.15 3.58
C LEU A 60 7.98 9.37 4.33
N ASP A 61 7.18 10.42 4.49
CA ASP A 61 7.55 11.70 5.11
C ASP A 61 7.90 11.56 6.60
N LYS A 62 7.23 10.63 7.29
CA LYS A 62 7.45 10.29 8.71
C LYS A 62 8.11 8.93 8.92
N ALA A 63 8.72 8.34 7.89
CA ALA A 63 9.48 7.11 8.06
C ALA A 63 10.80 7.33 8.81
N LEU A 64 11.30 6.29 9.49
CA LEU A 64 12.60 6.28 10.19
C LEU A 64 12.73 7.32 11.32
N LEU A 65 11.62 7.69 11.95
CA LEU A 65 11.61 8.60 13.11
C LEU A 65 11.88 7.88 14.43
N ASP A 66 11.87 6.54 14.43
CA ASP A 66 12.24 5.71 15.59
C ASP A 66 13.64 6.04 16.14
N GLY A 67 14.56 6.45 15.26
CA GLY A 67 15.91 6.90 15.64
C GLY A 67 15.95 8.24 16.38
N VAL A 68 14.88 9.03 16.33
CA VAL A 68 14.75 10.30 17.05
C VAL A 68 14.01 10.11 18.36
N ARG A 69 12.80 9.54 18.29
CA ARG A 69 11.98 9.26 19.47
C ARG A 69 10.93 8.19 19.18
N SER A 70 10.85 7.19 20.05
CA SER A 70 9.82 6.17 20.02
C SER A 70 8.52 6.62 20.72
N ASN A 71 7.43 5.90 20.46
CA ASN A 71 6.18 6.02 21.20
C ASN A 71 6.28 5.17 22.49
N PRO A 72 6.42 5.78 23.68
CA PRO A 72 6.65 5.03 24.92
C PRO A 72 5.43 4.18 25.32
N ASP A 73 4.22 4.64 24.98
CA ASP A 73 2.97 4.00 25.39
C ASP A 73 2.50 2.95 24.38
N GLY A 74 3.02 2.98 23.15
CA GLY A 74 2.61 2.09 22.06
C GLY A 74 1.15 2.25 21.63
N THR A 75 0.50 3.38 21.97
CA THR A 75 -0.90 3.67 21.64
C THR A 75 -1.03 4.60 20.44
N LEU A 76 -2.18 4.58 19.76
CA LEU A 76 -2.47 5.49 18.65
C LEU A 76 -2.37 6.97 19.07
N ALA A 77 -2.93 7.32 20.24
CA ALA A 77 -2.87 8.68 20.76
C ALA A 77 -1.41 9.13 21.05
N GLY A 78 -0.60 8.25 21.66
CA GLY A 78 0.82 8.50 21.87
C GLY A 78 1.60 8.66 20.56
N ALA A 79 1.26 7.87 19.53
CA ALA A 79 1.88 7.98 18.21
C ALA A 79 1.58 9.33 17.56
N ILE A 80 0.32 9.76 17.56
CA ILE A 80 -0.11 11.07 17.04
C ILE A 80 0.62 12.20 17.76
N ALA A 81 0.66 12.17 19.10
CA ALA A 81 1.33 13.20 19.89
C ALA A 81 2.84 13.27 19.58
N VAL A 82 3.53 12.12 19.61
CA VAL A 82 4.97 12.05 19.32
C VAL A 82 5.29 12.56 17.92
N THR A 83 4.52 12.13 16.91
CA THR A 83 4.72 12.56 15.53
C THR A 83 4.41 14.04 15.34
N GLY A 84 3.34 14.58 15.95
CA GLY A 84 2.99 16.00 15.87
C GLY A 84 4.10 16.91 16.40
N GLU A 85 4.72 16.53 17.52
CA GLU A 85 5.87 17.25 18.08
C GLU A 85 7.11 17.17 17.19
N LEU A 86 7.46 15.97 16.68
CA LEU A 86 8.62 15.79 15.78
C LEU A 86 8.43 16.56 14.46
N LYS A 87 7.19 16.60 13.94
CA LYS A 87 6.81 17.26 12.69
C LYS A 87 7.12 18.75 12.69
N SER A 88 7.02 19.44 13.83
CA SER A 88 7.38 20.86 13.93
C SER A 88 8.87 21.17 13.68
N ALA A 89 9.73 20.15 13.75
CA ALA A 89 11.16 20.27 13.50
C ALA A 89 11.57 19.75 12.11
N PHE A 90 10.60 19.37 11.26
CA PHE A 90 10.90 18.89 9.91
C PHE A 90 11.50 19.98 9.05
N THR A 91 12.42 19.55 8.20
CA THR A 91 13.08 20.31 7.14
C THR A 91 12.92 19.52 5.84
N HIS A 92 13.03 20.19 4.70
CA HIS A 92 13.03 19.47 3.42
C HIS A 92 14.18 18.46 3.33
N GLU A 93 15.33 18.75 3.93
CA GLU A 93 16.52 17.91 3.84
C GLU A 93 16.38 16.61 4.64
N ASP A 94 15.93 16.66 5.90
CA ASP A 94 15.79 15.45 6.72
C ASP A 94 14.64 14.56 6.22
N VAL A 95 13.50 15.15 5.82
CA VAL A 95 12.37 14.40 5.25
C VAL A 95 12.80 13.76 3.93
N LEU A 96 13.50 14.47 3.05
CA LEU A 96 14.02 13.91 1.80
C LEU A 96 14.97 12.74 2.06
N ALA A 97 15.91 12.90 2.99
CA ALA A 97 16.89 11.86 3.30
C ALA A 97 16.21 10.58 3.83
N ARG A 98 15.23 10.71 4.74
CA ARG A 98 14.49 9.56 5.30
C ARG A 98 13.57 8.91 4.26
N ALA A 99 12.77 9.71 3.55
CA ALA A 99 11.85 9.23 2.52
C ALA A 99 12.61 8.50 1.39
N ARG A 100 13.74 9.05 0.93
CA ARG A 100 14.59 8.43 -0.10
C ARG A 100 15.07 7.04 0.31
N ARG A 101 15.57 6.89 1.55
CA ARG A 101 16.07 5.60 2.04
C ARG A 101 15.00 4.50 2.01
N VAL A 102 13.76 4.84 2.37
CA VAL A 102 12.65 3.89 2.35
C VAL A 102 12.15 3.63 0.94
N LEU A 103 12.12 4.67 0.08
CA LEU A 103 11.79 4.54 -1.34
C LEU A 103 12.74 3.57 -2.06
N GLU A 104 14.06 3.73 -1.85
CA GLU A 104 15.08 2.86 -2.42
C GLU A 104 14.97 1.43 -1.89
N ALA A 105 14.69 1.25 -0.59
CA ALA A 105 14.43 -0.07 -0.02
C ALA A 105 13.20 -0.73 -0.66
N ALA A 106 12.12 0.01 -0.90
CA ALA A 106 10.93 -0.50 -1.58
C ALA A 106 11.24 -0.96 -3.02
N VAL A 107 12.03 -0.18 -3.77
CA VAL A 107 12.48 -0.54 -5.14
C VAL A 107 13.33 -1.81 -5.11
N LEU A 108 14.32 -1.89 -4.21
CA LEU A 108 15.13 -3.11 -4.01
C LEU A 108 14.26 -4.32 -3.64
N ASN A 109 13.16 -4.10 -2.93
CA ASN A 109 12.17 -5.11 -2.59
C ASN A 109 11.18 -5.42 -3.73
N GLY A 110 11.38 -4.88 -4.93
CA GLY A 110 10.57 -5.18 -6.12
C GLY A 110 9.30 -4.34 -6.24
N THR A 111 9.15 -3.30 -5.44
CA THR A 111 8.01 -2.38 -5.54
C THR A 111 8.19 -1.47 -6.76
N THR A 112 7.17 -1.43 -7.63
CA THR A 112 7.19 -0.62 -8.86
C THR A 112 6.13 0.48 -8.89
N VAL A 113 5.20 0.45 -7.93
CA VAL A 113 4.18 1.48 -7.69
C VAL A 113 4.00 1.68 -6.19
N ILE A 114 3.99 2.93 -5.75
CA ILE A 114 3.75 3.33 -4.36
C ILE A 114 2.67 4.41 -4.35
N ARG A 115 1.72 4.32 -3.42
CA ARG A 115 0.87 5.44 -3.01
C ARG A 115 1.28 5.88 -1.61
N ALA A 116 1.79 7.11 -1.52
CA ALA A 116 2.34 7.67 -0.31
C ALA A 116 1.44 8.78 0.27
N HIS A 117 1.34 8.84 1.59
CA HIS A 117 0.42 9.73 2.32
C HIS A 117 1.17 10.76 3.18
N PRO A 118 1.88 11.75 2.58
CA PRO A 118 2.51 12.80 3.35
C PRO A 118 1.48 13.65 4.10
N ASP A 119 1.77 13.97 5.36
CA ASP A 119 0.90 14.82 6.18
C ASP A 119 0.75 16.23 5.53
N VAL A 120 -0.49 16.72 5.49
CA VAL A 120 -0.87 18.06 5.03
C VAL A 120 -1.72 18.73 6.13
N ASP A 121 -1.12 19.69 6.83
CA ASP A 121 -1.73 20.38 7.96
C ASP A 121 -0.98 21.70 8.27
N PRO A 122 -1.50 22.55 9.17
CA PRO A 122 -0.84 23.82 9.53
C PRO A 122 0.54 23.70 10.21
N ILE A 123 0.96 22.52 10.66
CA ILE A 123 2.27 22.29 11.28
C ILE A 123 3.33 22.07 10.19
N ALA A 124 3.08 21.14 9.26
CA ALA A 124 4.02 20.81 8.18
C ALA A 124 3.81 21.64 6.90
N GLY A 125 2.67 22.30 6.76
CA GLY A 125 2.25 22.92 5.51
C GLY A 125 2.18 21.89 4.39
N LEU A 126 2.97 22.10 3.34
CA LEU A 126 3.10 21.21 2.18
C LEU A 126 4.46 20.49 2.09
N LEU A 127 5.29 20.58 3.13
CA LEU A 127 6.69 20.13 3.09
C LEU A 127 6.82 18.67 2.62
N GLY A 128 6.02 17.77 3.19
CA GLY A 128 6.02 16.36 2.79
C GLY A 128 5.63 16.17 1.33
N VAL A 129 4.58 16.85 0.86
CA VAL A 129 4.13 16.82 -0.54
C VAL A 129 5.24 17.32 -1.48
N GLU A 130 5.87 18.44 -1.17
CA GLU A 130 6.96 19.03 -1.97
C GLU A 130 8.16 18.08 -2.09
N VAL A 131 8.56 17.43 -0.98
CA VAL A 131 9.63 16.44 -0.97
C VAL A 131 9.26 15.22 -1.83
N LEU A 132 8.04 14.70 -1.71
CA LEU A 132 7.63 13.53 -2.48
C LEU A 132 7.44 13.86 -3.97
N LEU A 133 7.01 15.07 -4.33
CA LEU A 133 6.96 15.53 -5.72
C LEU A 133 8.37 15.55 -6.35
N ARG A 134 9.37 15.99 -5.58
CA ARG A 134 10.78 15.93 -5.99
C ARG A 134 11.24 14.48 -6.18
N LEU A 135 10.98 13.60 -5.21
CA LEU A 135 11.35 12.18 -5.32
C LEU A 135 10.63 11.48 -6.49
N ARG A 136 9.37 11.81 -6.76
CA ARG A 136 8.63 11.31 -7.92
C ARG A 136 9.35 11.63 -9.22
N ALA A 137 9.90 12.84 -9.36
CA ALA A 137 10.68 13.22 -10.53
C ALA A 137 12.04 12.52 -10.58
N GLU A 138 12.76 12.44 -9.46
CA GLU A 138 14.08 11.79 -9.36
C GLU A 138 14.00 10.27 -9.68
N TYR A 139 12.92 9.60 -9.28
CA TYR A 139 12.75 8.14 -9.38
C TYR A 139 11.72 7.69 -10.43
N ALA A 140 11.25 8.57 -11.32
CA ALA A 140 10.23 8.25 -12.33
C ALA A 140 10.60 7.05 -13.23
N GLY A 141 11.89 6.78 -13.42
CA GLY A 141 12.38 5.62 -14.18
C GLY A 141 12.48 4.32 -13.38
N MET A 142 12.22 4.35 -12.07
CA MET A 142 12.41 3.24 -11.13
C MET A 142 11.13 2.81 -10.42
N VAL A 143 10.24 3.77 -10.10
CA VAL A 143 8.98 3.52 -9.40
C VAL A 143 7.98 4.63 -9.73
N ASP A 144 6.70 4.28 -9.86
CA ASP A 144 5.65 5.28 -9.94
C ASP A 144 5.21 5.65 -8.52
N LEU A 145 5.27 6.93 -8.18
CA LEU A 145 4.92 7.44 -6.86
C LEU A 145 3.65 8.31 -6.96
N GLN A 146 2.52 7.78 -6.49
CA GLN A 146 1.30 8.54 -6.25
C GLN A 146 1.37 9.24 -4.89
N ILE A 147 0.93 10.49 -4.83
CA ILE A 147 0.98 11.32 -3.62
C ILE A 147 -0.43 11.65 -3.17
N VAL A 148 -0.77 11.28 -1.93
CA VAL A 148 -2.03 11.59 -1.28
C VAL A 148 -1.88 12.85 -0.44
N ALA A 149 -2.73 13.86 -0.66
CA ALA A 149 -2.83 15.01 0.24
C ALA A 149 -3.55 14.57 1.53
N PHE A 150 -2.81 14.25 2.60
CA PHE A 150 -3.37 13.54 3.76
C PHE A 150 -3.51 14.42 5.02
N PRO A 151 -4.75 14.70 5.49
CA PRO A 151 -5.00 15.57 6.63
C PRO A 151 -4.91 14.82 7.97
N GLN A 152 -3.71 14.42 8.38
CA GLN A 152 -3.47 13.64 9.60
C GLN A 152 -4.10 14.29 10.86
N GLU A 153 -4.01 15.61 11.00
CA GLU A 153 -4.54 16.37 12.15
C GLU A 153 -6.06 16.62 12.14
N GLY A 154 -6.76 16.09 11.13
CA GLY A 154 -8.16 16.41 10.85
C GLY A 154 -8.29 17.68 10.01
N ILE A 155 -9.44 17.82 9.34
CA ILE A 155 -9.77 18.98 8.51
C ILE A 155 -10.49 20.03 9.35
N LEU A 156 -11.47 19.61 10.17
CA LEU A 156 -12.27 20.55 10.96
C LEU A 156 -11.59 20.86 12.30
N ARG A 157 -10.99 19.85 12.92
CA ARG A 157 -10.17 20.00 14.13
C ARG A 157 -8.95 20.90 13.92
N SER A 158 -8.42 20.98 12.71
CA SER A 158 -7.24 21.79 12.37
C SER A 158 -7.58 22.84 11.30
N PRO A 159 -8.05 24.04 11.71
CA PRO A 159 -8.46 25.08 10.76
C PRO A 159 -7.34 25.48 9.80
N GLY A 160 -7.68 25.58 8.51
CA GLY A 160 -6.73 25.89 7.43
C GLY A 160 -6.31 24.66 6.61
N THR A 161 -6.49 23.45 7.13
CA THR A 161 -6.16 22.19 6.43
C THR A 161 -6.88 22.07 5.09
N GLU A 162 -8.17 22.42 4.99
CA GLU A 162 -8.91 22.33 3.71
C GLU A 162 -8.23 23.14 2.58
N LYS A 163 -7.75 24.36 2.89
CA LYS A 163 -7.01 25.19 1.91
C LYS A 163 -5.68 24.55 1.51
N LEU A 164 -5.01 23.89 2.46
CA LEU A 164 -3.76 23.18 2.20
C LEU A 164 -3.98 21.92 1.35
N LEU A 165 -5.09 21.18 1.55
CA LEU A 165 -5.45 20.05 0.69
C LEU A 165 -5.67 20.52 -0.76
N ILE A 166 -6.41 21.61 -0.95
CA ILE A 166 -6.61 22.21 -2.28
C ILE A 166 -5.26 22.64 -2.89
N ALA A 167 -4.38 23.25 -2.09
CA ALA A 167 -3.06 23.65 -2.54
C ALA A 167 -2.17 22.46 -2.92
N ALA A 168 -2.22 21.36 -2.15
CA ALA A 168 -1.51 20.12 -2.46
C ALA A 168 -1.98 19.49 -3.77
N LEU A 169 -3.30 19.43 -4.00
CA LEU A 169 -3.87 18.98 -5.26
C LEU A 169 -3.43 19.87 -6.43
N ALA A 170 -3.47 21.20 -6.25
CA ALA A 170 -3.00 22.15 -7.25
C ALA A 170 -1.48 22.01 -7.55
N ALA A 171 -0.69 21.62 -6.56
CA ALA A 171 0.75 21.34 -6.71
C ALA A 171 1.05 20.00 -7.40
N GLY A 172 0.04 19.14 -7.58
CA GLY A 172 0.16 17.88 -8.30
C GLY A 172 0.13 16.63 -7.42
N ALA A 173 -0.47 16.69 -6.23
CA ALA A 173 -0.92 15.49 -5.52
C ALA A 173 -1.98 14.75 -6.35
N ASP A 174 -1.89 13.42 -6.38
CA ASP A 174 -2.66 12.55 -7.29
C ASP A 174 -3.99 12.09 -6.67
N VAL A 175 -4.11 12.18 -5.34
CA VAL A 175 -5.20 11.61 -4.54
C VAL A 175 -5.49 12.54 -3.36
N VAL A 176 -6.75 12.64 -2.94
CA VAL A 176 -7.13 13.34 -1.70
C VAL A 176 -7.34 12.34 -0.57
N GLY A 177 -6.74 12.62 0.60
CA GLY A 177 -6.81 11.75 1.76
C GLY A 177 -7.80 12.22 2.81
N GLY A 178 -8.05 11.35 3.81
CA GLY A 178 -8.85 11.68 4.98
C GLY A 178 -8.38 10.92 6.23
N CYS A 179 -8.68 11.46 7.41
CA CYS A 179 -8.39 10.85 8.72
C CYS A 179 -9.59 11.06 9.64
N THR A 180 -10.64 10.27 9.42
CA THR A 180 -11.97 10.56 9.99
C THR A 180 -11.97 10.54 11.52
N TYR A 181 -11.23 9.60 12.11
CA TYR A 181 -11.20 9.38 13.55
C TYR A 181 -10.38 10.42 14.33
N ASN A 182 -9.69 11.35 13.66
CA ASN A 182 -8.98 12.43 14.34
C ASN A 182 -9.85 13.69 14.53
N GLU A 183 -11.10 13.69 14.03
CA GLU A 183 -12.09 14.73 14.30
C GLU A 183 -12.71 14.60 15.71
N ALA A 184 -13.19 15.72 16.24
CA ALA A 184 -13.69 15.80 17.61
C ALA A 184 -15.06 15.12 17.80
N THR A 185 -15.96 15.27 16.83
CA THR A 185 -17.35 14.80 16.93
C THR A 185 -17.75 13.94 15.73
N LEU A 186 -18.81 13.14 15.87
CA LEU A 186 -19.33 12.32 14.76
C LEU A 186 -19.79 13.17 13.57
N ASP A 187 -20.39 14.33 13.82
CA ASP A 187 -20.84 15.22 12.75
C ASP A 187 -19.64 15.82 12.01
N ASP A 188 -18.56 16.15 12.71
CA ASP A 188 -17.30 16.56 12.07
C ASP A 188 -16.68 15.41 11.27
N CYS A 189 -16.70 14.17 11.77
CA CYS A 189 -16.23 13.01 11.00
C CYS A 189 -17.03 12.83 9.69
N ARG A 190 -18.36 13.01 9.74
CA ARG A 190 -19.22 12.95 8.54
C ARG A 190 -18.91 14.07 7.57
N ARG A 191 -18.75 15.29 8.09
CA ARG A 191 -18.41 16.47 7.28
C ARG A 191 -17.03 16.33 6.64
N HIS A 192 -16.07 15.73 7.35
CA HIS A 192 -14.75 15.38 6.82
C HIS A 192 -14.87 14.45 5.61
N VAL A 193 -15.65 13.36 5.71
CA VAL A 193 -15.87 12.44 4.59
C VAL A 193 -16.50 13.17 3.40
N GLU A 194 -17.50 14.01 3.64
CA GLU A 194 -18.14 14.80 2.57
C GLU A 194 -17.14 15.72 1.87
N LEU A 195 -16.34 16.47 2.62
CA LEU A 195 -15.32 17.38 2.08
C LEU A 195 -14.28 16.64 1.24
N VAL A 196 -13.75 15.53 1.75
CA VAL A 196 -12.75 14.72 1.02
C VAL A 196 -13.33 14.20 -0.29
N LEU A 197 -14.54 13.64 -0.27
CA LEU A 197 -15.16 13.10 -1.48
C LEU A 197 -15.65 14.20 -2.43
N ASP A 198 -16.05 15.36 -1.92
CA ASP A 198 -16.33 16.55 -2.74
C ASP A 198 -15.07 17.01 -3.48
N LEU A 199 -13.94 17.12 -2.79
CA LEU A 199 -12.64 17.46 -3.41
C LEU A 199 -12.23 16.41 -4.45
N ALA A 200 -12.39 15.13 -4.15
CA ALA A 200 -12.10 14.03 -5.08
C ALA A 200 -12.91 14.19 -6.38
N ALA A 201 -14.21 14.42 -6.26
CA ALA A 201 -15.10 14.61 -7.40
C ALA A 201 -14.78 15.89 -8.18
N GLN A 202 -14.57 17.02 -7.50
CA GLN A 202 -14.30 18.33 -8.12
C GLN A 202 -12.98 18.34 -8.89
N HIS A 203 -11.94 17.71 -8.36
CA HIS A 203 -10.62 17.64 -8.99
C HIS A 203 -10.44 16.43 -9.91
N GLY A 204 -11.43 15.53 -9.95
CA GLY A 204 -11.36 14.32 -10.77
C GLY A 204 -10.26 13.36 -10.32
N VAL A 205 -9.96 13.30 -9.03
CA VAL A 205 -8.93 12.42 -8.43
C VAL A 205 -9.56 11.31 -7.56
N PRO A 206 -8.87 10.18 -7.31
CA PRO A 206 -9.31 9.20 -6.31
C PRO A 206 -9.28 9.75 -4.87
N ALA A 207 -9.90 9.01 -3.94
CA ALA A 207 -9.83 9.28 -2.51
C ALA A 207 -9.27 8.08 -1.73
N ASP A 208 -8.45 8.35 -0.71
CA ASP A 208 -7.83 7.30 0.12
C ASP A 208 -7.82 7.71 1.60
N LEU A 209 -8.72 7.14 2.40
CA LEU A 209 -8.99 7.59 3.76
C LEU A 209 -8.50 6.59 4.80
N HIS A 210 -7.90 7.11 5.87
CA HIS A 210 -7.78 6.41 7.14
C HIS A 210 -9.13 6.50 7.85
N ALA A 211 -9.78 5.35 8.01
CA ALA A 211 -11.12 5.25 8.60
C ALA A 211 -11.23 4.06 9.55
N ASP A 212 -12.14 4.17 10.51
CA ASP A 212 -12.56 3.06 11.39
C ASP A 212 -11.39 2.34 12.08
N PHE A 213 -10.34 3.08 12.47
CA PHE A 213 -9.16 2.55 13.18
C PHE A 213 -9.37 2.54 14.70
N ALA A 214 -10.01 1.48 15.18
CA ALA A 214 -10.22 1.19 16.60
C ALA A 214 -10.38 -0.32 16.86
N ASP A 215 -10.38 -0.71 18.14
CA ASP A 215 -10.58 -2.10 18.58
C ASP A 215 -12.03 -2.60 18.41
N ASP A 216 -13.00 -1.68 18.38
CA ASP A 216 -14.44 -1.93 18.21
C ASP A 216 -15.14 -0.67 17.66
N ALA A 217 -16.45 -0.76 17.47
CA ALA A 217 -17.29 0.30 16.93
C ALA A 217 -18.25 0.90 17.98
N SER A 218 -17.94 0.79 19.28
CA SER A 218 -18.78 1.33 20.36
C SER A 218 -18.89 2.86 20.30
N ASP A 219 -17.83 3.53 19.85
CA ASP A 219 -17.86 4.93 19.46
C ASP A 219 -18.19 5.03 17.95
N PRO A 220 -19.30 5.69 17.58
CA PRO A 220 -19.76 5.75 16.19
C PRO A 220 -18.81 6.49 15.25
N ARG A 221 -17.82 7.25 15.76
CA ARG A 221 -16.77 7.87 14.95
C ARG A 221 -15.87 6.84 14.25
N TYR A 222 -15.83 5.61 14.76
CA TYR A 222 -15.12 4.49 14.16
C TYR A 222 -16.07 3.52 13.43
N ALA A 223 -17.28 3.98 13.10
CA ALA A 223 -18.32 3.18 12.47
C ALA A 223 -18.86 3.80 11.17
N LEU A 224 -17.97 4.32 10.32
CA LEU A 224 -18.35 5.16 9.18
C LEU A 224 -18.42 4.42 7.83
N ALA A 225 -18.04 3.15 7.77
CA ALA A 225 -18.09 2.32 6.55
C ALA A 225 -19.35 2.55 5.68
N GLU A 226 -20.55 2.39 6.24
CA GLU A 226 -21.81 2.56 5.50
C GLU A 226 -22.05 4.00 5.04
N PHE A 227 -21.66 4.99 5.86
CA PHE A 227 -21.78 6.40 5.50
C PHE A 227 -20.86 6.73 4.32
N ILE A 228 -19.60 6.29 4.39
CA ILE A 228 -18.62 6.48 3.33
C ILE A 228 -19.10 5.82 2.04
N ALA A 229 -19.57 4.56 2.09
CA ALA A 229 -20.14 3.86 0.94
C ALA A 229 -21.29 4.67 0.29
N GLY A 230 -22.23 5.17 1.09
CA GLY A 230 -23.32 6.00 0.59
C GLY A 230 -22.85 7.31 -0.06
N GLN A 231 -21.85 7.97 0.52
CA GLN A 231 -21.29 9.21 -0.04
C GLN A 231 -20.46 8.98 -1.32
N THR A 232 -19.77 7.84 -1.41
CA THR A 232 -19.08 7.37 -2.62
C THR A 232 -20.07 7.16 -3.76
N ALA A 233 -21.16 6.43 -3.50
CA ALA A 233 -22.20 6.16 -4.50
C ALA A 233 -22.87 7.45 -5.00
N ARG A 234 -23.22 8.37 -4.08
CA ARG A 234 -23.84 9.66 -4.42
C ARG A 234 -23.00 10.53 -5.36
N ARG A 235 -21.68 10.38 -5.30
CA ARG A 235 -20.73 11.16 -6.11
C ARG A 235 -20.20 10.39 -7.32
N GLY A 236 -20.63 9.15 -7.53
CA GLY A 236 -20.16 8.31 -8.64
C GLY A 236 -18.67 7.97 -8.55
N LEU A 237 -18.13 7.83 -7.33
CA LEU A 237 -16.70 7.57 -7.08
C LEU A 237 -16.37 6.06 -6.92
N GLY A 238 -17.29 5.17 -7.34
CA GLY A 238 -17.07 3.73 -7.24
C GLY A 238 -15.81 3.27 -7.96
N GLY A 239 -15.04 2.38 -7.32
CA GLY A 239 -13.73 1.93 -7.80
C GLY A 239 -12.60 2.96 -7.62
N ARG A 240 -12.88 4.11 -7.01
CA ARG A 240 -11.91 5.22 -6.82
C ARG A 240 -11.76 5.64 -5.36
N VAL A 241 -12.32 4.88 -4.42
CA VAL A 241 -12.22 5.14 -2.98
C VAL A 241 -11.62 3.92 -2.29
N ALA A 242 -10.59 4.14 -1.49
CA ALA A 242 -9.96 3.13 -0.63
C ALA A 242 -9.98 3.56 0.83
N LEU A 243 -10.09 2.59 1.73
CA LEU A 243 -10.07 2.81 3.18
C LEU A 243 -8.95 1.99 3.84
N GLY A 244 -7.95 2.68 4.39
CA GLY A 244 -6.91 2.07 5.20
C GLY A 244 -7.43 1.67 6.59
N HIS A 245 -6.82 0.64 7.17
CA HIS A 245 -7.16 0.08 8.48
C HIS A 245 -8.48 -0.71 8.50
N MET A 246 -9.61 -0.04 8.75
CA MET A 246 -10.94 -0.65 8.95
C MET A 246 -10.98 -1.71 10.06
N THR A 247 -10.17 -1.53 11.10
CA THR A 247 -10.00 -2.53 12.17
C THR A 247 -11.25 -2.69 13.04
N SER A 248 -12.07 -1.63 13.18
CA SER A 248 -13.28 -1.68 14.01
C SER A 248 -14.29 -2.71 13.49
N LEU A 249 -14.25 -3.04 12.19
CA LEU A 249 -15.06 -4.11 11.61
C LEU A 249 -14.87 -5.42 12.39
N GLY A 250 -13.62 -5.75 12.77
CA GLY A 250 -13.32 -6.98 13.52
C GLY A 250 -13.97 -7.03 14.91
N GLY A 251 -14.34 -5.88 15.48
CA GLY A 251 -15.04 -5.77 16.76
C GLY A 251 -16.55 -5.55 16.67
N ARG A 252 -17.14 -5.50 15.46
CA ARG A 252 -18.60 -5.37 15.27
C ARG A 252 -19.31 -6.72 15.40
N GLU A 253 -20.59 -6.68 15.78
CA GLU A 253 -21.48 -7.84 15.71
C GLU A 253 -21.58 -8.37 14.26
N PRO A 254 -21.70 -9.70 14.04
CA PRO A 254 -21.63 -10.29 12.69
C PRO A 254 -22.62 -9.68 11.69
N ALA A 255 -23.86 -9.38 12.11
CA ALA A 255 -24.87 -8.81 11.24
C ALA A 255 -24.55 -7.36 10.81
N ASP A 256 -24.04 -6.54 11.74
CA ASP A 256 -23.63 -5.17 11.46
C ASP A 256 -22.37 -5.14 10.58
N ARG A 257 -21.43 -6.05 10.85
CA ARG A 257 -20.23 -6.23 10.03
C ARG A 257 -20.58 -6.62 8.59
N ALA A 258 -21.44 -7.61 8.40
CA ALA A 258 -21.88 -8.05 7.07
C ALA A 258 -22.56 -6.92 6.28
N ARG A 259 -23.44 -6.15 6.94
CA ARG A 259 -24.06 -4.95 6.35
C ARG A 259 -23.03 -3.91 5.90
N ALA A 260 -22.04 -3.63 6.73
CA ALA A 260 -20.98 -2.69 6.40
C ALA A 260 -20.17 -3.15 5.18
N MET A 261 -19.79 -4.42 5.13
CA MET A 261 -19.04 -4.99 4.01
C MET A 261 -19.84 -5.01 2.71
N ALA A 262 -21.12 -5.38 2.77
CA ALA A 262 -22.01 -5.33 1.62
C ALA A 262 -22.12 -3.90 1.06
N ALA A 263 -22.31 -2.90 1.93
CA ALA A 263 -22.35 -1.49 1.51
C ALA A 263 -21.06 -1.04 0.82
N LEU A 264 -19.89 -1.43 1.37
CA LEU A 264 -18.59 -1.12 0.75
C LEU A 264 -18.44 -1.79 -0.62
N ALA A 265 -18.80 -3.08 -0.74
CA ALA A 265 -18.75 -3.82 -2.00
C ALA A 265 -19.66 -3.19 -3.07
N ASP A 266 -20.92 -2.92 -2.72
CA ASP A 266 -21.91 -2.32 -3.63
C ASP A 266 -21.47 -0.93 -4.12
N ALA A 267 -20.84 -0.14 -3.26
CA ALA A 267 -20.31 1.18 -3.61
C ALA A 267 -18.97 1.12 -4.36
N GLY A 268 -18.34 -0.06 -4.48
CA GLY A 268 -17.01 -0.23 -5.07
C GLY A 268 -15.91 0.43 -4.25
N VAL A 269 -16.04 0.45 -2.92
CA VAL A 269 -15.02 0.96 -1.99
C VAL A 269 -14.06 -0.18 -1.62
N ALA A 270 -12.76 0.05 -1.77
CA ALA A 270 -11.73 -0.91 -1.39
C ALA A 270 -11.33 -0.76 0.10
N VAL A 271 -10.79 -1.83 0.67
CA VAL A 271 -10.22 -1.83 2.03
C VAL A 271 -8.76 -2.26 1.98
N VAL A 272 -7.90 -1.55 2.71
CA VAL A 272 -6.46 -1.85 2.79
C VAL A 272 -6.10 -2.11 4.26
N PRO A 273 -6.15 -3.36 4.74
CA PRO A 273 -5.68 -3.72 6.09
C PRO A 273 -4.17 -3.53 6.21
N LEU A 274 -3.71 -3.04 7.37
CA LEU A 274 -2.33 -2.57 7.59
C LEU A 274 -1.73 -3.31 8.80
N PRO A 275 -1.51 -4.63 8.68
CA PRO A 275 -1.43 -5.56 9.82
C PRO A 275 -0.32 -5.19 10.82
N ALA A 276 0.84 -4.71 10.35
CA ALA A 276 1.94 -4.33 11.25
C ALA A 276 1.56 -3.16 12.17
N THR A 277 0.87 -2.16 11.63
CA THR A 277 0.37 -1.02 12.41
C THR A 277 -0.82 -1.40 13.27
N ASP A 278 -1.76 -2.14 12.69
CA ASP A 278 -3.00 -2.54 13.34
C ASP A 278 -2.74 -3.42 14.57
N LEU A 279 -1.87 -4.42 14.44
CA LEU A 279 -1.44 -5.27 15.56
C LEU A 279 -0.65 -4.49 16.61
N HIS A 280 0.18 -3.55 16.18
CA HIS A 280 1.01 -2.78 17.11
C HIS A 280 0.18 -1.80 17.93
N LEU A 281 -0.84 -1.17 17.37
CA LEU A 281 -1.62 -0.13 18.06
C LEU A 281 -2.94 -0.66 18.66
N GLY A 282 -3.44 -1.79 18.16
CA GLY A 282 -4.65 -2.45 18.64
C GLY A 282 -4.44 -3.28 19.91
N GLY A 283 -5.54 -3.59 20.60
CA GLY A 283 -5.56 -4.48 21.78
C GLY A 283 -4.82 -3.95 23.00
N ARG A 284 -4.35 -2.69 22.99
CA ARG A 284 -3.52 -2.10 24.06
C ARG A 284 -4.22 -1.99 25.42
N ARG A 285 -5.56 -2.08 25.44
CA ARG A 285 -6.38 -2.06 26.65
C ARG A 285 -6.80 -3.46 27.12
N ASP A 286 -6.51 -4.51 26.35
CA ASP A 286 -6.84 -5.88 26.73
C ASP A 286 -5.82 -6.40 27.76
N THR A 287 -6.31 -6.99 28.85
CA THR A 287 -5.46 -7.55 29.93
C THR A 287 -5.25 -9.06 29.82
N ARG A 288 -6.01 -9.73 28.95
CA ARG A 288 -5.95 -11.17 28.67
C ARG A 288 -6.51 -11.44 27.29
N ALA A 289 -6.05 -12.52 26.64
CA ALA A 289 -6.48 -12.90 25.29
C ALA A 289 -6.45 -11.69 24.32
N VAL A 290 -5.33 -10.96 24.33
CA VAL A 290 -5.15 -9.72 23.57
C VAL A 290 -5.58 -9.92 22.12
N ARG A 291 -6.55 -9.12 21.68
CA ARG A 291 -7.08 -9.22 20.32
C ARG A 291 -6.02 -8.84 19.28
N ARG A 292 -6.22 -9.30 18.05
CA ARG A 292 -5.34 -8.96 16.92
C ARG A 292 -5.56 -7.52 16.44
N GLY A 293 -6.80 -7.03 16.49
CA GLY A 293 -7.11 -5.66 16.06
C GLY A 293 -6.91 -5.42 14.56
N VAL A 294 -6.99 -6.46 13.71
CA VAL A 294 -6.85 -6.35 12.24
C VAL A 294 -8.22 -6.52 11.58
N ALA A 295 -8.45 -5.85 10.44
CA ALA A 295 -9.66 -6.04 9.67
C ALA A 295 -9.87 -7.52 9.24
N PRO A 296 -11.12 -8.02 9.25
CA PRO A 296 -11.44 -9.43 8.95
C PRO A 296 -11.39 -9.73 7.45
N VAL A 297 -10.18 -9.97 6.93
CA VAL A 297 -9.88 -10.14 5.49
C VAL A 297 -10.72 -11.23 4.81
N ARG A 298 -10.90 -12.39 5.45
CA ARG A 298 -11.76 -13.46 4.90
C ARG A 298 -13.18 -12.96 4.63
N GLU A 299 -13.76 -12.26 5.59
CA GLU A 299 -15.15 -11.81 5.46
C GLU A 299 -15.27 -10.70 4.41
N LEU A 300 -14.27 -9.80 4.31
CA LEU A 300 -14.21 -8.80 3.23
C LEU A 300 -14.26 -9.49 1.85
N TRP A 301 -13.43 -10.51 1.69
CA TRP A 301 -13.34 -11.35 0.50
C TRP A 301 -14.64 -12.08 0.17
N ASP A 302 -15.29 -12.67 1.16
CA ASP A 302 -16.52 -13.44 0.98
C ASP A 302 -17.70 -12.53 0.61
N HIS A 303 -17.65 -11.25 0.98
CA HIS A 303 -18.62 -10.21 0.58
C HIS A 303 -18.23 -9.49 -0.73
N GLY A 304 -17.14 -9.88 -1.39
CA GLY A 304 -16.71 -9.28 -2.66
C GLY A 304 -16.06 -7.90 -2.53
N VAL A 305 -15.67 -7.48 -1.33
CA VAL A 305 -14.91 -6.24 -1.12
C VAL A 305 -13.51 -6.39 -1.71
N LEU A 306 -13.09 -5.44 -2.56
CA LEU A 306 -11.71 -5.39 -3.04
C LEU A 306 -10.79 -5.10 -1.85
N ALA A 307 -9.86 -6.01 -1.57
CA ALA A 307 -8.89 -5.85 -0.51
C ALA A 307 -7.45 -5.91 -1.04
N ALA A 308 -6.59 -5.05 -0.51
CA ALA A 308 -5.13 -5.05 -0.70
C ALA A 308 -4.43 -4.91 0.65
N CYS A 309 -3.10 -5.00 0.73
CA CYS A 309 -2.38 -4.66 1.97
C CYS A 309 -1.09 -3.89 1.67
N SER A 310 -0.57 -3.22 2.68
CA SER A 310 0.61 -2.35 2.55
C SER A 310 1.37 -2.28 3.87
N SER A 311 2.64 -1.91 3.79
CA SER A 311 3.51 -1.76 4.95
C SER A 311 3.10 -0.61 5.87
N ASN A 312 2.34 0.38 5.37
CA ASN A 312 1.89 1.57 6.12
C ASN A 312 3.04 2.43 6.66
N ASN A 313 3.46 2.16 7.89
CA ASN A 313 4.48 2.92 8.59
C ASN A 313 5.77 2.12 8.62
N ILE A 314 6.89 2.78 8.32
CA ILE A 314 8.22 2.18 8.39
C ILE A 314 8.99 2.85 9.53
N ARG A 315 9.16 2.13 10.63
CA ARG A 315 10.01 2.49 11.77
C ARG A 315 9.74 3.92 12.28
N ASN A 316 8.54 4.14 12.80
CA ASN A 316 8.14 5.39 13.42
C ASN A 316 7.23 5.15 14.65
N ALA A 317 6.66 6.22 15.20
CA ALA A 317 5.84 6.17 16.41
C ALA A 317 4.54 5.35 16.26
N PHE A 318 4.01 5.17 15.05
CA PHE A 318 2.84 4.35 14.76
C PHE A 318 3.21 2.87 14.58
N THR A 319 4.39 2.58 14.04
CA THR A 319 4.86 1.20 13.85
C THR A 319 6.39 1.18 13.88
N PRO A 320 7.01 0.55 14.89
CA PRO A 320 8.47 0.51 15.02
C PRO A 320 9.14 -0.51 14.09
N PHE A 321 8.36 -1.27 13.31
CA PHE A 321 8.81 -2.34 12.46
C PHE A 321 8.79 -1.93 10.97
N GLY A 322 9.26 -2.85 10.11
CA GLY A 322 9.11 -2.75 8.66
C GLY A 322 10.39 -2.35 7.93
N ARG A 323 10.49 -2.82 6.68
CA ARG A 323 11.58 -2.53 5.74
C ARG A 323 11.09 -2.23 4.32
N ALA A 324 9.81 -1.87 4.18
CA ALA A 324 9.11 -1.68 2.90
C ALA A 324 9.21 -2.90 1.97
N ASP A 325 8.86 -4.07 2.51
CA ASP A 325 8.84 -5.35 1.78
C ASP A 325 7.40 -5.88 1.74
N PRO A 326 6.71 -5.81 0.58
CA PRO A 326 5.34 -6.28 0.46
C PRO A 326 5.18 -7.77 0.81
N LEU A 327 6.19 -8.61 0.62
CA LEU A 327 6.10 -10.03 0.98
C LEU A 327 6.14 -10.27 2.49
N ASP A 328 6.82 -9.40 3.27
CA ASP A 328 6.76 -9.47 4.73
C ASP A 328 5.36 -9.10 5.24
N THR A 329 4.78 -8.02 4.70
CA THR A 329 3.44 -7.57 5.05
C THR A 329 2.39 -8.62 4.65
N ALA A 330 2.53 -9.21 3.46
CA ALA A 330 1.67 -10.28 2.97
C ALA A 330 1.69 -11.49 3.92
N LEU A 331 2.87 -11.96 4.33
CA LEU A 331 2.98 -13.08 5.27
C LEU A 331 2.38 -12.73 6.64
N LEU A 332 2.64 -11.53 7.16
CA LEU A 332 2.07 -11.09 8.44
C LEU A 332 0.54 -11.05 8.38
N LEU A 333 -0.03 -10.56 7.27
CA LEU A 333 -1.47 -10.57 7.04
C LEU A 333 -2.01 -12.01 7.01
N ALA A 334 -1.34 -12.92 6.31
CA ALA A 334 -1.77 -14.30 6.21
C ALA A 334 -1.84 -14.98 7.59
N GLN A 335 -0.79 -14.80 8.40
CA GLN A 335 -0.71 -15.34 9.75
C GLN A 335 -1.80 -14.79 10.67
N THR A 336 -2.01 -13.47 10.63
CA THR A 336 -2.94 -12.80 11.55
C THR A 336 -4.40 -12.91 11.12
N GLY A 337 -4.65 -13.04 9.82
CA GLY A 337 -5.96 -13.28 9.23
C GLY A 337 -6.39 -14.75 9.16
N HIS A 338 -5.54 -15.70 9.58
CA HIS A 338 -5.77 -17.14 9.41
C HIS A 338 -6.01 -17.55 7.95
N LEU A 339 -5.18 -17.04 7.05
CA LEU A 339 -5.28 -17.25 5.60
C LEU A 339 -4.18 -18.22 5.17
N SER A 340 -4.37 -19.51 5.44
CA SER A 340 -3.32 -20.53 5.30
C SER A 340 -3.58 -21.59 4.23
N GLY A 341 -4.75 -21.58 3.57
CA GLY A 341 -4.99 -22.47 2.42
C GLY A 341 -4.16 -22.08 1.20
N SER A 342 -3.96 -23.00 0.24
CA SER A 342 -3.26 -22.69 -1.02
C SER A 342 -3.91 -21.51 -1.75
N ASP A 343 -5.24 -21.54 -1.88
CA ASP A 343 -6.02 -20.48 -2.52
C ASP A 343 -5.90 -19.16 -1.74
N ASP A 344 -5.73 -19.24 -0.42
CA ASP A 344 -5.56 -18.07 0.43
C ASP A 344 -4.23 -17.39 0.17
N LEU A 345 -3.15 -18.15 0.07
CA LEU A 345 -1.81 -17.61 -0.20
C LEU A 345 -1.74 -16.97 -1.59
N HIS A 346 -2.41 -17.54 -2.60
CA HIS A 346 -2.57 -16.90 -3.91
C HIS A 346 -3.32 -15.58 -3.81
N ARG A 347 -4.43 -15.53 -3.06
CA ARG A 347 -5.18 -14.29 -2.84
C ARG A 347 -4.37 -13.25 -2.06
N VAL A 348 -3.61 -13.66 -1.05
CA VAL A 348 -2.69 -12.79 -0.31
C VAL A 348 -1.61 -12.22 -1.23
N LEU A 349 -1.02 -13.03 -2.12
CA LEU A 349 -0.05 -12.52 -3.11
C LEU A 349 -0.68 -11.49 -4.05
N ARG A 350 -1.96 -11.67 -4.42
CA ARG A 350 -2.70 -10.67 -5.20
C ARG A 350 -2.90 -9.36 -4.45
N MET A 351 -3.06 -9.39 -3.13
CA MET A 351 -3.22 -8.18 -2.29
C MET A 351 -2.00 -7.25 -2.30
N VAL A 352 -0.83 -7.72 -2.74
CA VAL A 352 0.39 -6.92 -2.94
C VAL A 352 0.81 -6.80 -4.43
N THR A 353 -0.02 -7.33 -5.34
CA THR A 353 0.18 -7.25 -6.80
C THR A 353 -1.09 -6.75 -7.49
N HIS A 354 -1.91 -7.64 -8.04
CA HIS A 354 -3.04 -7.31 -8.91
C HIS A 354 -4.16 -6.56 -8.20
N ASP A 355 -4.51 -6.94 -6.97
CA ASP A 355 -5.60 -6.28 -6.24
C ASP A 355 -5.12 -4.93 -5.69
N ALA A 356 -3.86 -4.80 -5.27
CA ALA A 356 -3.25 -3.50 -4.99
C ALA A 356 -3.17 -2.59 -6.24
N ALA A 357 -2.84 -3.14 -7.42
CA ALA A 357 -2.85 -2.40 -8.68
C ALA A 357 -4.25 -1.87 -9.04
N ARG A 358 -5.32 -2.62 -8.70
CA ARG A 358 -6.71 -2.16 -8.83
C ARG A 358 -7.01 -1.02 -7.86
N VAL A 359 -6.60 -1.14 -6.60
CA VAL A 359 -6.78 -0.09 -5.58
C VAL A 359 -6.11 1.22 -5.98
N VAL A 360 -4.90 1.16 -6.56
CA VAL A 360 -4.18 2.37 -6.99
C VAL A 360 -4.53 2.84 -8.41
N GLY A 361 -5.43 2.14 -9.11
CA GLY A 361 -5.97 2.55 -10.40
C GLY A 361 -5.03 2.31 -11.60
N VAL A 362 -4.16 1.30 -11.55
CA VAL A 362 -3.19 0.98 -12.61
C VAL A 362 -3.35 -0.42 -13.22
N ALA A 363 -4.43 -1.13 -12.89
CA ALA A 363 -4.64 -2.54 -13.25
C ALA A 363 -4.71 -2.81 -14.77
N ASP A 364 -5.23 -1.86 -15.56
CA ASP A 364 -5.46 -2.03 -17.00
C ASP A 364 -4.18 -2.29 -17.80
N ASP A 365 -3.03 -1.82 -17.29
CA ASP A 365 -1.71 -1.92 -17.90
C ASP A 365 -0.76 -2.80 -17.07
N TYR A 366 -1.26 -3.54 -16.09
CA TYR A 366 -0.49 -4.33 -15.13
C TYR A 366 -0.54 -5.85 -15.40
N GLY A 367 0.55 -6.56 -15.08
CA GLY A 367 0.64 -8.03 -15.16
C GLY A 367 1.72 -8.56 -16.11
N VAL A 368 1.98 -9.87 -16.07
CA VAL A 368 2.87 -10.56 -17.01
C VAL A 368 2.07 -11.01 -18.24
N ARG A 369 1.68 -10.07 -19.10
CA ARG A 369 0.86 -10.35 -20.29
C ARG A 369 1.17 -9.39 -21.44
N PRO A 370 0.97 -9.80 -22.71
CA PRO A 370 1.13 -8.91 -23.85
C PRO A 370 0.36 -7.60 -23.69
N GLY A 371 1.00 -6.49 -24.05
CA GLY A 371 0.47 -5.14 -23.96
C GLY A 371 0.68 -4.46 -22.60
N ALA A 372 0.85 -5.20 -21.50
CA ALA A 372 1.08 -4.62 -20.18
C ALA A 372 2.45 -3.92 -20.09
N ARG A 373 2.60 -3.00 -19.13
CA ARG A 373 3.89 -2.39 -18.79
C ARG A 373 4.87 -3.47 -18.35
N ALA A 374 6.12 -3.34 -18.79
CA ALA A 374 7.20 -4.22 -18.35
C ALA A 374 7.75 -3.76 -16.99
N ASP A 375 6.88 -3.77 -16.00
CA ASP A 375 7.17 -3.53 -14.59
C ASP A 375 7.10 -4.89 -13.89
N LEU A 376 8.25 -5.56 -13.78
CA LEU A 376 8.35 -6.99 -13.47
C LEU A 376 9.38 -7.25 -12.38
N VAL A 377 9.24 -8.37 -11.70
CA VAL A 377 10.19 -8.84 -10.68
C VAL A 377 10.53 -10.29 -10.95
N VAL A 378 11.82 -10.60 -11.01
CA VAL A 378 12.35 -11.97 -11.01
C VAL A 378 12.69 -12.34 -9.57
N LEU A 379 12.00 -13.35 -9.03
CA LEU A 379 12.21 -13.84 -7.68
C LEU A 379 13.21 -14.99 -7.66
N ASP A 380 14.04 -15.07 -6.62
CA ASP A 380 15.00 -16.17 -6.45
C ASP A 380 14.35 -17.45 -5.89
N THR A 381 13.30 -17.91 -6.56
CA THR A 381 12.63 -19.18 -6.30
C THR A 381 12.16 -19.80 -7.61
N ARG A 382 12.00 -21.13 -7.63
CA ARG A 382 11.41 -21.88 -8.75
C ARG A 382 10.02 -22.43 -8.43
N VAL A 383 9.45 -22.05 -7.29
CA VAL A 383 8.14 -22.48 -6.81
C VAL A 383 7.27 -21.25 -6.62
N TYR A 384 6.23 -21.12 -7.42
CA TYR A 384 5.32 -19.98 -7.40
C TYR A 384 4.43 -20.00 -6.15
N ASP A 385 3.94 -21.17 -5.77
CA ASP A 385 2.96 -21.31 -4.70
C ASP A 385 3.54 -20.97 -3.31
N ASP A 386 4.86 -21.04 -3.15
CA ASP A 386 5.57 -20.78 -1.89
C ASP A 386 6.05 -19.33 -1.73
N ILE A 387 5.80 -18.43 -2.68
CA ILE A 387 6.34 -17.04 -2.67
C ILE A 387 6.05 -16.31 -1.36
N VAL A 388 4.82 -16.41 -0.85
CA VAL A 388 4.42 -15.73 0.40
C VAL A 388 5.11 -16.35 1.62
N LEU A 389 5.37 -17.65 1.60
CA LEU A 389 5.99 -18.40 2.70
C LEU A 389 7.50 -18.12 2.75
N ASP A 390 8.16 -18.30 1.62
CA ASP A 390 9.62 -18.25 1.50
C ASP A 390 10.16 -16.82 1.41
N ARG A 391 9.32 -15.87 0.94
CA ARG A 391 9.68 -14.46 0.72
C ARG A 391 11.03 -14.35 -0.01
N PRO A 392 11.14 -14.92 -1.21
CA PRO A 392 12.40 -15.00 -1.94
C PRO A 392 12.97 -13.61 -2.26
N GLU A 393 14.29 -13.56 -2.39
CA GLU A 393 15.00 -12.34 -2.78
C GLU A 393 14.59 -11.89 -4.20
N ARG A 394 14.63 -10.58 -4.44
CA ARG A 394 14.32 -9.99 -5.74
C ARG A 394 15.56 -9.96 -6.61
N ALA A 395 15.81 -11.07 -7.30
CA ALA A 395 17.00 -11.25 -8.14
C ALA A 395 17.14 -10.12 -9.18
N HIS A 396 16.03 -9.73 -9.82
CA HIS A 396 15.97 -8.56 -10.70
C HIS A 396 14.65 -7.81 -10.51
N VAL A 397 14.71 -6.49 -10.58
CA VAL A 397 13.53 -5.61 -10.66
C VAL A 397 13.62 -4.85 -11.96
N VAL A 398 12.55 -4.90 -12.74
CA VAL A 398 12.42 -4.27 -14.05
C VAL A 398 11.35 -3.19 -13.95
N LYS A 399 11.67 -1.98 -14.40
CA LYS A 399 10.72 -0.86 -14.53
C LYS A 399 10.79 -0.31 -15.95
N ALA A 400 9.63 -0.17 -16.60
CA ALA A 400 9.53 0.29 -17.98
C ALA A 400 10.50 -0.44 -18.92
N GLY A 401 10.66 -1.75 -18.71
CA GLY A 401 11.53 -2.63 -19.50
C GLY A 401 13.03 -2.47 -19.27
N LYS A 402 13.46 -1.78 -18.22
CA LYS A 402 14.87 -1.68 -17.81
C LYS A 402 15.08 -2.32 -16.46
N VAL A 403 16.19 -3.03 -16.29
CA VAL A 403 16.62 -3.50 -14.96
C VAL A 403 17.00 -2.27 -14.12
N VAL A 404 16.31 -2.08 -12.99
CA VAL A 404 16.53 -0.95 -12.06
C VAL A 404 17.12 -1.39 -10.73
N ALA A 405 17.01 -2.67 -10.39
CA ALA A 405 17.70 -3.27 -9.26
C ALA A 405 18.08 -4.73 -9.54
N ARG A 406 19.18 -5.17 -8.92
CA ARG A 406 19.65 -6.55 -8.95
C ARG A 406 20.15 -6.93 -7.56
N THR A 407 19.71 -8.09 -7.06
CA THR A 407 20.13 -8.63 -5.77
C THR A 407 20.78 -9.99 -5.96
N VAL A 408 21.91 -10.21 -5.27
CA VAL A 408 22.59 -11.51 -5.21
C VAL A 408 22.81 -11.85 -3.75
N ARG A 409 22.31 -13.01 -3.33
CA ARG A 409 22.51 -13.54 -1.98
C ARG A 409 23.22 -14.88 -2.07
N THR A 410 24.33 -15.02 -1.35
CA THR A 410 25.06 -16.29 -1.23
C THR A 410 24.86 -16.83 0.18
N SER A 411 24.59 -18.12 0.30
CA SER A 411 24.49 -18.81 1.58
C SER A 411 25.16 -20.17 1.44
N GLU A 412 26.02 -20.52 2.39
CA GLU A 412 26.82 -21.73 2.36
C GLU A 412 26.57 -22.53 3.64
N LEU A 413 26.17 -23.79 3.48
CA LEU A 413 26.10 -24.73 4.60
C LEU A 413 27.45 -25.44 4.69
N LEU A 414 28.25 -25.04 5.66
CA LEU A 414 29.53 -25.69 5.96
C LEU A 414 29.24 -26.98 6.74
N VAL A 415 29.35 -28.12 6.06
CA VAL A 415 29.24 -29.45 6.69
C VAL A 415 30.64 -29.88 7.11
N HIS A 416 30.83 -30.06 8.42
CA HIS A 416 32.06 -30.60 9.01
C HIS A 416 31.96 -32.10 9.26
#